data_AF-A0A7C1RX17-F1
#
_entry.id   AF-A0A7C1RX17-F1
#
_cell.length_a   1.000
_cell.length_b   1.000
_cell.length_c   1.000
_cell.angle_alpha   90.00
_cell.angle_beta   90.00
_cell.angle_gamma   90.00
#
_symmetry.space_group_name_H-M   'P 1'
#
loop_
_entity.id
_entity.type
_entity.pdbx_description
1 polymer ?
#
loop_
_entity_poly.entity_id
_entity_poly.type
_entity_poly.pdbx_seq_one_letter_code
_entity_poly.pdbx_strand_id
1 'polypeptide(L)'
;MAIFISIFFISFSILSYQILLMRIFSITSWSHFAYMIISVALLGFGASGTFVFLFLKRIKRHFYSFFTIFSFLFSISLWLCFALSQKIPFDPFLIIWYKGQYLYLLGYYLLLFIPFFLGATCIGISFSQFSQKISKVYFLNLLGSGVGALGVILLMYFFPPLSVLLFLTAIGLLSALLASLYLRRRVLIGLILASFLSFSFFFFFPLRLNISQYKSLSVTLNLPQVKILKEVSSPLGLINVVESPSIRHAPGLSLNFRGEIPPQLALFTDADSMSVITNFDNQLSNLEYLDYISSALPYHLLDKPKVLIIGAGGGGEVLSALYHASSLIEAVEIDPQVVNLVK
;
A
#
# COMPACT_ATOMS: atom_id res chain seq x y z
N MET A 1 12.50 -27.18 -16.56
CA MET A 1 11.35 -26.90 -15.68
C MET A 1 11.66 -25.74 -14.73
N ALA A 2 12.79 -25.80 -14.01
CA ALA A 2 13.17 -24.78 -13.02
C ALA A 2 13.15 -23.33 -13.56
N ILE A 3 13.69 -23.03 -14.76
CA ILE A 3 13.61 -21.67 -15.33
C ILE A 3 12.16 -21.19 -15.53
N PHE A 4 11.27 -22.07 -15.98
CA PHE A 4 9.87 -21.68 -16.19
C PHE A 4 9.17 -21.38 -14.86
N ILE A 5 9.53 -22.09 -13.79
CA ILE A 5 9.08 -21.81 -12.42
C ILE A 5 9.69 -20.51 -11.90
N SER A 6 10.97 -20.24 -12.19
CA SER A 6 11.61 -18.95 -11.89
C SER A 6 10.85 -17.79 -12.52
N ILE A 7 10.42 -17.93 -13.78
CA ILE A 7 9.62 -16.91 -14.48
C ILE A 7 8.30 -16.67 -13.75
N PHE A 8 7.59 -17.74 -13.36
CA PHE A 8 6.37 -17.63 -12.55
C PHE A 8 6.61 -16.82 -11.27
N PHE A 9 7.68 -17.11 -10.51
CA PHE A 9 8.00 -16.40 -9.27
C PHE A 9 8.42 -14.94 -9.49
N ILE A 10 9.17 -14.64 -10.56
CA ILE A 10 9.48 -13.25 -10.94
C ILE A 10 8.20 -12.48 -11.27
N SER A 11 7.34 -13.04 -12.12
CA SER A 11 6.08 -12.40 -12.52
C SER A 11 5.12 -12.22 -11.34
N PHE A 12 5.09 -13.20 -10.41
CA PHE A 12 4.39 -13.11 -9.13
C PHE A 12 4.91 -11.94 -8.30
N SER A 13 6.23 -11.87 -8.07
CA SER A 13 6.81 -10.84 -7.23
C SER A 13 6.69 -9.45 -7.84
N ILE A 14 6.83 -9.29 -9.16
CA ILE A 14 6.68 -7.99 -9.83
C ILE A 14 5.28 -7.42 -9.62
N LEU A 15 4.24 -8.19 -9.95
CA LEU A 15 2.87 -7.66 -9.88
C LEU A 15 2.41 -7.50 -8.43
N SER A 16 2.78 -8.44 -7.56
CA SER A 16 2.55 -8.31 -6.12
C SER A 16 3.21 -7.05 -5.56
N TYR A 17 4.46 -6.79 -5.94
CA TYR A 17 5.21 -5.63 -5.46
C TYR A 17 4.61 -4.32 -5.96
N GLN A 18 4.12 -4.27 -7.20
CA GLN A 18 3.42 -3.10 -7.72
C GLN A 18 2.21 -2.74 -6.84
N ILE A 19 1.33 -3.72 -6.56
CA ILE A 19 0.14 -3.50 -5.73
C ILE A 19 0.52 -3.17 -4.29
N LEU A 20 1.51 -3.85 -3.74
CA LEU A 20 2.00 -3.59 -2.40
C LEU A 20 2.54 -2.16 -2.26
N LEU A 21 3.31 -1.67 -3.24
CA LEU A 21 3.77 -0.28 -3.24
C LEU A 21 2.61 0.71 -3.28
N MET A 22 1.58 0.47 -4.11
CA MET A 22 0.39 1.33 -4.13
C MET A 22 -0.26 1.41 -2.75
N ARG A 23 -0.38 0.27 -2.06
CA ARG A 23 -0.92 0.21 -0.69
C ARG A 23 -0.03 0.94 0.32
N ILE A 24 1.28 0.69 0.30
CA ILE A 24 2.21 1.34 1.23
C ILE A 24 2.20 2.85 1.02
N PHE A 25 2.22 3.34 -0.23
CA PHE A 25 2.15 4.77 -0.50
C PHE A 25 0.80 5.40 -0.16
N SER A 26 -0.31 4.65 -0.19
CA SER A 26 -1.60 5.12 0.35
C SER A 26 -1.50 5.44 1.85
N ILE A 27 -0.79 4.59 2.60
CA ILE A 27 -0.58 4.72 4.05
C ILE A 27 0.43 5.83 4.36
N THR A 28 1.61 5.83 3.71
CA THR A 28 2.69 6.78 4.04
C THR A 28 2.47 8.16 3.43
N SER A 29 1.81 8.22 2.28
CA SER A 29 1.60 9.41 1.46
C SER A 29 0.14 9.40 0.99
N TRP A 30 -0.20 9.57 -0.29
CA TRP A 30 -1.60 9.58 -0.73
C TRP A 30 -1.89 8.53 -1.80
N SER A 31 -3.15 8.13 -1.93
CA SER A 31 -3.61 7.15 -2.93
C SER A 31 -3.26 7.55 -4.38
N HIS A 32 -3.08 8.85 -4.65
CA HIS A 32 -2.64 9.37 -5.94
C HIS A 32 -1.27 8.84 -6.41
N PHE A 33 -0.41 8.39 -5.49
CA PHE A 33 0.87 7.77 -5.86
C PHE A 33 0.70 6.42 -6.56
N ALA A 34 -0.48 5.81 -6.53
CA ALA A 34 -0.76 4.61 -7.31
C ALA A 34 -0.47 4.80 -8.81
N TYR A 35 -0.88 5.94 -9.37
CA TYR A 35 -0.64 6.28 -10.78
C TYR A 35 0.85 6.43 -11.09
N MET A 36 1.62 6.97 -10.15
CA MET A 36 3.07 7.07 -10.24
C MET A 36 3.70 5.67 -10.31
N ILE A 37 3.31 4.76 -9.41
CA ILE A 37 3.84 3.39 -9.37
C ILE A 37 3.54 2.64 -10.67
N ILE A 38 2.32 2.77 -11.21
CA ILE A 38 1.95 2.18 -12.51
C ILE A 38 2.85 2.73 -13.62
N SER A 39 3.06 4.05 -13.65
CA SER A 39 3.89 4.71 -14.65
C SER A 39 5.37 4.27 -14.57
N VAL A 40 5.91 4.16 -13.35
CA VAL A 40 7.29 3.69 -13.10
C VAL A 40 7.44 2.22 -13.51
N ALA A 41 6.45 1.38 -13.25
CA ALA A 41 6.46 0.00 -13.69
C ALA A 41 6.50 -0.09 -15.23
N LEU A 42 5.63 0.65 -15.92
CA LEU A 42 5.62 0.70 -17.40
C LEU A 42 6.93 1.23 -17.97
N LEU A 43 7.51 2.27 -17.36
CA LEU A 43 8.84 2.79 -17.72
C LEU A 43 9.92 1.71 -17.57
N GLY A 44 9.91 0.97 -16.46
CA GLY A 44 10.78 -0.17 -16.21
C GLY A 44 10.72 -1.24 -17.30
N PHE A 45 9.51 -1.63 -17.68
CA PHE A 45 9.28 -2.59 -18.77
C PHE A 45 9.72 -2.05 -20.14
N GLY A 46 9.43 -0.79 -20.44
CA GLY A 46 9.85 -0.14 -21.70
C GLY A 46 11.37 -0.08 -21.84
N ALA A 47 12.06 0.41 -20.79
CA ALA A 47 13.52 0.47 -20.78
C ALA A 47 14.17 -0.92 -20.84
N SER A 48 13.56 -1.91 -20.18
CA SER A 48 14.00 -3.30 -20.26
C SER A 48 13.93 -3.85 -21.69
N GLY A 49 12.86 -3.57 -22.43
CA GLY A 49 12.73 -3.96 -23.84
C GLY A 49 13.88 -3.45 -24.70
N THR A 50 14.21 -2.16 -24.56
CA THR A 50 15.36 -1.53 -25.25
C THR A 50 16.68 -2.18 -24.84
N PHE A 51 16.89 -2.42 -23.55
CA PHE A 51 18.10 -3.09 -23.04
C PHE A 51 18.26 -4.51 -23.61
N VAL A 52 17.20 -5.31 -23.58
CA VAL A 52 17.21 -6.68 -24.12
C VAL A 52 17.49 -6.68 -25.62
N PHE A 53 16.92 -5.73 -26.37
CA PHE A 53 17.17 -5.58 -27.80
C PHE A 53 18.66 -5.28 -28.10
N LEU A 54 19.24 -4.30 -27.42
CA LEU A 54 20.64 -3.89 -27.63
C LEU A 54 21.65 -4.98 -27.27
N PHE A 55 21.40 -5.75 -26.21
CA PHE A 55 22.34 -6.77 -25.70
C PHE A 55 21.94 -8.21 -26.06
N LEU A 56 20.98 -8.38 -26.97
CA LEU A 56 20.33 -9.66 -27.28
C LEU A 56 21.33 -10.80 -27.53
N LYS A 57 22.35 -10.56 -28.37
CA LYS A 57 23.35 -11.58 -28.74
C LYS A 57 24.14 -12.08 -27.53
N ARG A 58 24.58 -11.16 -26.66
CA ARG A 58 25.37 -11.50 -25.46
C ARG A 58 24.52 -12.21 -24.41
N ILE A 59 23.29 -11.74 -24.24
CA ILE A 59 22.30 -12.32 -23.32
C ILE A 59 21.97 -13.76 -23.74
N LYS A 60 21.65 -14.01 -25.02
CA LYS A 60 21.36 -15.37 -25.50
C LYS A 60 22.52 -16.34 -25.27
N ARG A 61 23.76 -15.89 -25.50
CA ARG A 61 24.96 -16.72 -25.30
C ARG A 61 25.17 -17.13 -23.84
N HIS A 62 24.81 -16.27 -22.89
CA HIS A 62 25.02 -16.50 -21.44
C HIS A 62 23.71 -16.43 -20.65
N PHE A 63 22.62 -16.95 -21.22
CA PHE A 63 21.27 -16.79 -20.72
C PHE A 63 21.14 -17.08 -19.22
N TYR A 64 21.58 -18.27 -18.78
CA TYR A 64 21.45 -18.70 -17.38
C TYR A 64 22.18 -17.77 -16.41
N SER A 65 23.36 -17.26 -16.78
CA SER A 65 24.11 -16.31 -15.95
C SER A 65 23.40 -14.97 -15.85
N PHE A 66 22.97 -14.41 -16.98
CA PHE A 66 22.24 -13.15 -17.00
C PHE A 66 20.92 -13.26 -16.23
N PHE A 67 20.11 -14.28 -16.49
CA PHE A 67 18.86 -14.50 -15.79
C PHE A 67 19.07 -14.61 -14.27
N THR A 68 20.06 -15.40 -13.84
CA THR A 68 20.35 -15.58 -12.41
C THR A 68 20.78 -14.26 -11.75
N ILE A 69 21.66 -13.49 -12.40
CA ILE A 69 22.13 -12.19 -11.88
C ILE A 69 20.96 -11.19 -11.79
N PHE A 70 20.19 -11.03 -12.86
CA PHE A 70 19.07 -10.09 -12.87
C PHE A 70 17.97 -10.51 -11.89
N SER A 71 17.68 -11.81 -11.77
CA SER A 71 16.73 -12.34 -10.79
C SER A 71 17.19 -12.06 -9.35
N PHE A 72 18.48 -12.25 -9.05
CA PHE A 72 19.02 -11.98 -7.71
C PHE A 72 18.99 -10.47 -7.40
N LEU A 73 19.45 -9.64 -8.33
CA LEU A 73 19.44 -8.18 -8.17
C LEU A 73 18.02 -7.63 -8.04
N PHE A 74 17.06 -8.15 -8.81
CA PHE A 74 15.64 -7.82 -8.69
C PHE A 74 15.14 -8.08 -7.27
N SER A 75 15.46 -9.25 -6.73
CA SER A 75 14.95 -9.69 -5.43
C SER A 75 15.45 -8.83 -4.28
N ILE A 76 16.73 -8.45 -4.32
CA ILE A 76 17.33 -7.53 -3.35
C ILE A 76 16.80 -6.11 -3.55
N SER A 77 16.60 -5.67 -4.79
CA SER A 77 16.16 -4.31 -5.07
C SER A 77 14.73 -4.04 -4.60
N LEU A 78 13.85 -5.05 -4.51
CA LEU A 78 12.51 -4.90 -3.92
C LEU A 78 12.58 -4.25 -2.52
N TRP A 79 13.38 -4.82 -1.62
CA TRP A 79 13.52 -4.30 -0.27
C TRP A 79 14.40 -3.05 -0.24
N LEU A 80 15.55 -3.07 -0.92
CA LEU A 80 16.53 -1.99 -0.86
C LEU A 80 16.00 -0.69 -1.45
N CYS A 81 15.36 -0.73 -2.62
CA CYS A 81 14.79 0.45 -3.25
C CYS A 81 13.65 1.03 -2.42
N PHE A 82 12.80 0.19 -1.81
CA PHE A 82 11.78 0.66 -0.89
C PHE A 82 12.40 1.29 0.38
N ALA A 83 13.39 0.65 0.99
CA ALA A 83 14.09 1.16 2.17
C ALA A 83 14.75 2.53 1.92
N LEU A 84 15.37 2.69 0.75
CA LEU A 84 15.97 3.94 0.34
C LEU A 84 14.92 5.00 -0.01
N SER A 85 13.75 4.61 -0.52
CA SER A 85 12.71 5.57 -0.88
C SER A 85 12.15 6.26 0.37
N GLN A 86 12.04 5.53 1.48
CA GLN A 86 11.63 6.07 2.79
C GLN A 86 12.59 7.15 3.36
N LYS A 87 13.80 7.29 2.81
CA LYS A 87 14.78 8.31 3.22
C LYS A 87 14.77 9.56 2.34
N ILE A 88 14.07 9.52 1.19
CA ILE A 88 13.97 10.67 0.30
C ILE A 88 12.96 11.65 0.90
N PRO A 89 13.35 12.90 1.24
CA PRO A 89 12.47 13.89 1.86
C PRO A 89 11.57 14.57 0.81
N PHE A 90 10.80 13.74 0.08
CA PHE A 90 9.85 14.22 -0.92
C PHE A 90 8.54 14.61 -0.26
N ASP A 91 8.07 15.82 -0.57
CA ASP A 91 6.80 16.35 -0.11
C ASP A 91 6.03 17.00 -1.26
N PRO A 92 4.87 16.44 -1.67
CA PRO A 92 4.06 16.99 -2.74
C PRO A 92 3.60 18.43 -2.50
N PHE A 93 3.33 18.83 -1.26
CA PHE A 93 2.84 20.18 -0.95
C PHE A 93 3.91 21.25 -1.17
N LEU A 94 5.18 20.86 -1.12
CA LEU A 94 6.32 21.74 -1.30
C LEU A 94 6.77 21.87 -2.76
N ILE A 95 6.22 21.11 -3.71
CA ILE A 95 6.65 21.13 -5.12
C ILE A 95 6.57 22.53 -5.75
N ILE A 96 5.53 23.30 -5.39
CA ILE A 96 5.31 24.64 -5.95
C ILE A 96 6.34 25.63 -5.40
N TRP A 97 6.72 25.47 -4.13
CA TRP A 97 7.56 26.40 -3.39
C TRP A 97 9.05 26.08 -3.48
N TYR A 98 9.41 24.80 -3.53
CA TYR A 98 10.78 24.31 -3.46
C TYR A 98 11.11 23.44 -4.68
N LYS A 99 11.81 24.04 -5.67
CA LYS A 99 12.20 23.34 -6.91
C LYS A 99 13.06 22.08 -6.68
N GLY A 100 13.74 21.97 -5.54
CA GLY A 100 14.46 20.76 -5.15
C GLY A 100 13.56 19.51 -5.05
N GLN A 101 12.25 19.69 -4.80
CA GLN A 101 11.28 18.58 -4.78
C GLN A 101 11.17 17.85 -6.12
N TYR A 102 11.42 18.52 -7.26
CA TYR A 102 11.49 17.84 -8.56
C TYR A 102 12.66 16.86 -8.65
N LEU A 103 13.80 17.18 -8.02
CA LEU A 103 14.95 16.27 -7.96
C LEU A 103 14.66 15.08 -7.03
N TYR A 104 13.96 15.30 -5.92
CA TYR A 104 13.51 14.22 -5.05
C TYR A 104 12.49 13.32 -5.74
N LEU A 105 11.55 13.90 -6.50
CA LEU A 105 10.61 13.15 -7.32
C LEU A 105 11.33 12.32 -8.38
N LEU A 106 12.30 12.91 -9.10
CA LEU A 106 13.12 12.17 -10.06
C LEU A 106 13.89 11.03 -9.37
N GLY A 107 14.45 11.29 -8.17
CA GLY A 107 15.10 10.28 -7.35
C GLY A 107 14.16 9.13 -6.99
N TYR A 108 12.91 9.42 -6.64
CA TYR A 108 11.86 8.42 -6.42
C TYR A 108 11.60 7.56 -7.65
N TYR A 109 11.42 8.19 -8.82
CA TYR A 109 11.22 7.49 -10.08
C TYR A 109 12.40 6.59 -10.43
N LEU A 110 13.62 7.12 -10.37
CA LEU A 110 14.84 6.36 -10.70
C LEU A 110 15.06 5.19 -9.73
N LEU A 111 14.79 5.39 -8.44
CA LEU A 111 14.99 4.35 -7.43
C LEU A 111 13.96 3.22 -7.56
N LEU A 112 12.67 3.56 -7.71
CA LEU A 112 11.60 2.58 -7.82
C LEU A 112 11.55 1.92 -9.21
N PHE A 113 12.13 2.55 -10.23
CA PHE A 113 12.29 1.98 -11.57
C PHE A 113 13.15 0.70 -11.57
N ILE A 114 14.18 0.64 -10.73
CA ILE A 114 15.18 -0.44 -10.71
C ILE A 114 14.55 -1.84 -10.59
N PRO A 115 13.70 -2.16 -9.58
CA PRO A 115 13.09 -3.48 -9.48
C PRO A 115 12.25 -3.82 -10.71
N PHE A 116 11.43 -2.90 -11.23
CA PHE A 116 10.63 -3.18 -12.42
C PHE A 116 11.49 -3.45 -13.65
N PHE A 117 12.56 -2.67 -13.86
CA PHE A 117 13.51 -2.90 -14.94
C PHE A 117 14.20 -4.27 -14.84
N LEU A 118 14.69 -4.64 -13.65
CA LEU A 118 15.40 -5.91 -13.44
C LEU A 118 14.48 -7.12 -13.63
N GLY A 119 13.27 -7.05 -13.06
CA GLY A 119 12.26 -8.10 -13.19
C GLY A 119 11.76 -8.23 -14.63
N ALA A 120 11.41 -7.11 -15.29
CA ALA A 120 11.02 -7.10 -16.69
C ALA A 120 12.12 -7.65 -17.61
N THR A 121 13.40 -7.41 -17.27
CA THR A 121 14.52 -7.96 -18.03
C THR A 121 14.55 -9.47 -17.95
N CYS A 122 14.32 -10.07 -16.77
CA CYS A 122 14.20 -11.53 -16.64
C CYS A 122 13.10 -12.12 -17.54
N ILE A 123 11.96 -11.44 -17.64
CA ILE A 123 10.85 -11.85 -18.51
C ILE A 123 11.24 -11.68 -19.99
N GLY A 124 11.76 -10.51 -20.37
CA GLY A 124 12.12 -10.17 -21.75
C GLY A 124 13.21 -11.08 -22.34
N ILE A 125 14.24 -11.40 -21.55
CA ILE A 125 15.28 -12.35 -21.99
C ILE A 125 14.72 -13.77 -22.14
N SER A 126 13.74 -14.14 -21.32
CA SER A 126 13.10 -15.47 -21.39
C SER A 126 12.24 -15.63 -22.64
N PHE A 127 11.46 -14.60 -23.01
CA PHE A 127 10.74 -14.57 -24.28
C PHE A 127 11.70 -14.66 -25.48
N SER A 128 12.83 -13.97 -25.40
CA SER A 128 13.85 -13.98 -26.45
C SER A 128 14.56 -15.33 -26.61
N GLN A 129 14.84 -16.02 -25.50
CA GLN A 129 15.57 -17.30 -25.48
C GLN A 129 14.68 -18.48 -25.87
N PHE A 130 13.45 -18.52 -25.37
CA PHE A 130 12.54 -19.65 -25.53
C PHE A 130 11.40 -19.36 -26.52
N SER A 131 11.70 -18.66 -27.63
CA SER A 131 10.71 -18.30 -28.65
C SER A 131 9.95 -19.51 -29.21
N GLN A 132 10.60 -20.67 -29.34
CA GLN A 132 9.97 -21.93 -29.77
C GLN A 132 8.97 -22.51 -28.73
N LYS A 133 9.04 -22.08 -27.47
CA LYS A 133 8.17 -22.51 -26.37
C LYS A 133 7.41 -21.32 -25.77
N ILE A 134 7.15 -20.29 -26.59
CA ILE A 134 6.59 -19.03 -26.13
C ILE A 134 5.27 -19.20 -25.39
N SER A 135 4.41 -20.12 -25.83
CA SER A 135 3.13 -20.43 -25.16
C SER A 135 3.32 -20.83 -23.70
N LYS A 136 4.32 -21.68 -23.40
CA LYS A 136 4.62 -22.11 -22.02
C LYS A 136 5.20 -20.99 -21.17
N VAL A 137 6.11 -20.19 -21.75
CA VAL A 137 6.70 -19.04 -21.04
C VAL A 137 5.62 -18.02 -20.71
N TYR A 138 4.80 -17.69 -21.70
CA TYR A 138 3.72 -16.72 -21.59
C TYR A 138 2.64 -17.19 -20.60
N PHE A 139 2.26 -18.47 -20.65
CA PHE A 139 1.33 -19.06 -19.68
C PHE A 139 1.84 -18.91 -18.24
N LEU A 140 3.09 -19.28 -17.95
CA LEU A 140 3.62 -19.17 -16.59
C LEU A 140 3.87 -17.73 -16.15
N ASN A 141 4.22 -16.83 -17.07
CA ASN A 141 4.27 -15.40 -16.80
C ASN A 141 2.90 -14.85 -16.39
N LEU A 142 1.85 -15.11 -17.19
CA LEU A 142 0.50 -14.65 -16.90
C LEU A 142 -0.07 -15.29 -15.64
N LEU A 143 0.14 -16.60 -15.44
CA LEU A 143 -0.29 -17.29 -14.24
C LEU A 143 0.41 -16.73 -13.00
N GLY A 144 1.73 -16.51 -13.08
CA GLY A 144 2.50 -15.90 -12.00
C GLY A 144 2.00 -14.50 -11.66
N SER A 145 1.78 -13.66 -12.66
CA SER A 145 1.19 -12.34 -12.48
C SER A 145 -0.21 -12.42 -11.85
N GLY A 146 -1.14 -13.20 -12.42
CA GLY A 146 -2.50 -13.32 -11.88
C GLY A 146 -2.55 -13.82 -10.43
N VAL A 147 -1.76 -14.86 -10.12
CA VAL A 147 -1.62 -15.37 -8.75
C VAL A 147 -0.93 -14.33 -7.85
N GLY A 148 0.00 -13.53 -8.36
CA GLY A 148 0.61 -12.42 -7.62
C GLY A 148 -0.39 -11.33 -7.25
N ALA A 149 -1.21 -10.91 -8.22
CA ALA A 149 -2.22 -9.87 -8.00
C ALA A 149 -3.24 -10.27 -6.92
N LEU A 150 -3.75 -11.49 -6.96
CA LEU A 150 -4.68 -11.98 -5.93
C LEU A 150 -3.94 -12.33 -4.63
N GLY A 151 -2.77 -12.95 -4.75
CA GLY A 151 -1.97 -13.45 -3.63
C GLY A 151 -1.52 -12.35 -2.69
N VAL A 152 -1.08 -11.20 -3.20
CA VAL A 152 -0.67 -10.07 -2.35
C VAL A 152 -1.84 -9.49 -1.55
N ILE A 153 -3.04 -9.41 -2.15
CA ILE A 153 -4.25 -8.97 -1.45
C ILE A 153 -4.59 -9.96 -0.33
N LEU A 154 -4.53 -11.27 -0.62
CA LEU A 154 -4.78 -12.31 0.37
C LEU A 154 -3.76 -12.28 1.52
N LEU A 155 -2.48 -12.09 1.22
CA LEU A 155 -1.42 -11.97 2.22
C LEU A 155 -1.61 -10.76 3.13
N MET A 156 -2.11 -9.63 2.60
CA MET A 156 -2.35 -8.42 3.38
C MET A 156 -3.53 -8.53 4.37
N TYR A 157 -4.38 -9.57 4.28
CA TYR A 157 -5.34 -9.87 5.36
C TYR A 157 -4.68 -10.50 6.59
N PHE A 158 -3.53 -11.15 6.43
CA PHE A 158 -2.86 -11.90 7.50
C PHE A 158 -1.58 -11.23 8.01
N PHE A 159 -0.91 -10.46 7.15
CA PHE A 159 0.39 -9.88 7.44
C PHE A 159 0.40 -8.37 7.13
N PRO A 160 1.13 -7.57 7.91
CA PRO A 160 1.30 -6.15 7.61
C PRO A 160 2.10 -5.95 6.31
N PRO A 161 1.95 -4.82 5.62
CA PRO A 161 2.56 -4.59 4.30
C PRO A 161 4.07 -4.82 4.26
N LEU A 162 4.81 -4.48 5.32
CA LEU A 162 6.26 -4.68 5.40
C LEU A 162 6.65 -6.16 5.47
N SER A 163 5.88 -7.00 6.15
CA SER A 163 6.10 -8.45 6.17
C SER A 163 5.81 -9.08 4.81
N VAL A 164 4.79 -8.58 4.11
CA VAL A 164 4.51 -8.99 2.72
C VAL A 164 5.68 -8.64 1.80
N LEU A 165 6.30 -7.47 1.95
CA LEU A 165 7.50 -7.10 1.19
C LEU A 165 8.64 -8.12 1.37
N LEU A 166 8.89 -8.56 2.61
CA LEU A 166 9.90 -9.60 2.90
C LEU A 166 9.54 -10.96 2.28
N PHE A 167 8.26 -11.30 2.23
CA PHE A 167 7.81 -12.52 1.56
C PHE A 167 8.06 -12.45 0.04
N LEU A 168 7.79 -11.30 -0.60
CA LEU A 168 8.05 -11.10 -2.02
C LEU A 168 9.53 -11.14 -2.38
N THR A 169 10.40 -10.62 -1.50
CA THR A 169 11.86 -10.70 -1.68
C THR A 169 12.34 -12.14 -1.57
N ALA A 170 11.82 -12.91 -0.61
CA ALA A 170 12.12 -14.34 -0.48
C ALA A 170 11.70 -15.16 -1.72
N ILE A 171 10.52 -14.89 -2.29
CA ILE A 171 10.06 -15.53 -3.53
C ILE A 171 10.96 -15.16 -4.71
N GLY A 172 11.39 -13.90 -4.81
CA GLY A 172 12.36 -13.49 -5.82
C GLY A 172 13.69 -14.24 -5.67
N LEU A 173 14.21 -14.34 -4.45
CA LEU A 173 15.46 -15.05 -4.18
C LEU A 173 15.33 -16.54 -4.54
N LEU A 174 14.17 -17.16 -4.28
CA LEU A 174 13.88 -18.52 -4.70
C LEU A 174 13.95 -18.67 -6.24
N SER A 175 13.46 -17.69 -7.00
CA SER A 175 13.64 -17.68 -8.47
C SER A 175 15.12 -17.69 -8.87
N ALA A 176 15.95 -16.89 -8.21
CA ALA A 176 17.38 -16.81 -8.49
C ALA A 176 18.09 -18.13 -8.16
N LEU A 177 17.73 -18.76 -7.04
CA LEU A 177 18.25 -20.08 -6.65
C LEU A 177 17.89 -21.16 -7.67
N LEU A 178 16.62 -21.20 -8.12
CA LEU A 178 16.17 -22.14 -9.15
C LEU A 178 16.89 -21.95 -10.49
N ALA A 179 17.16 -20.70 -10.88
CA ALA A 179 17.92 -20.40 -12.09
C ALA A 179 19.39 -20.82 -11.98
N SER A 180 19.98 -20.70 -10.79
CA SER A 180 21.38 -21.04 -10.55
C SER A 180 21.68 -22.54 -10.61
N LEU A 181 20.66 -23.40 -10.58
CA LEU A 181 20.80 -24.85 -10.78
C LEU A 181 21.41 -25.22 -12.14
N TYR A 182 21.32 -24.31 -13.12
CA TYR A 182 21.90 -24.48 -14.46
C TYR A 182 23.33 -23.94 -14.58
N LEU A 183 23.90 -23.42 -13.49
CA LEU A 183 25.26 -22.89 -13.42
C LEU A 183 26.19 -23.83 -12.64
N ARG A 184 27.46 -23.44 -12.49
CA ARG A 184 28.43 -24.20 -11.69
C ARG A 184 28.00 -24.23 -10.22
N ARG A 185 28.18 -25.37 -9.54
CA ARG A 185 27.79 -25.58 -8.13
C ARG A 185 28.30 -24.51 -7.16
N ARG A 186 29.47 -23.91 -7.41
CA ARG A 186 30.01 -22.79 -6.62
C ARG A 186 29.11 -21.55 -6.64
N VAL A 187 28.44 -21.27 -7.77
CA VAL A 187 27.50 -20.14 -7.91
C VAL A 187 26.25 -20.37 -7.09
N LEU A 188 25.67 -21.58 -7.12
CA LEU A 188 24.53 -21.95 -6.29
C LEU A 188 24.84 -21.78 -4.80
N ILE A 189 25.98 -22.32 -4.34
CA ILE A 189 26.40 -22.18 -2.93
C ILE A 189 26.58 -20.70 -2.56
N GLY A 190 27.24 -19.93 -3.42
CA GLY A 190 27.41 -18.49 -3.22
C GLY A 190 26.07 -17.75 -3.12
N LEU A 191 25.09 -18.09 -3.96
CA LEU A 191 23.76 -17.47 -3.94
C LEU A 191 22.93 -17.91 -2.72
N ILE A 192 23.06 -19.14 -2.25
CA ILE A 192 22.43 -19.59 -1.00
C ILE A 192 22.97 -18.75 0.16
N LEU A 193 24.30 -18.62 0.28
CA LEU A 193 24.92 -17.81 1.32
C LEU A 193 24.54 -16.34 1.20
N ALA A 194 24.55 -15.77 0.00
CA ALA A 194 24.17 -14.39 -0.23
C ALA A 194 22.68 -14.14 0.09
N SER A 195 21.79 -15.05 -0.31
CA SER A 195 20.36 -14.97 0.00
C SER A 195 20.12 -15.06 1.51
N PHE A 196 20.82 -15.95 2.21
CA PHE A 196 20.74 -16.09 3.66
C PHE A 196 21.25 -14.84 4.39
N LEU A 197 22.37 -14.27 3.94
CA LEU A 197 22.92 -13.02 4.48
C LEU A 197 21.98 -11.84 4.25
N SER A 198 21.43 -11.69 3.04
CA SER A 198 20.44 -10.65 2.73
C SER A 198 19.18 -10.79 3.58
N PHE A 199 18.63 -12.00 3.69
CA PHE A 199 17.43 -12.24 4.48
C PHE A 199 17.66 -11.99 5.98
N SER A 200 18.82 -12.43 6.50
CA SER A 200 19.23 -12.14 7.88
C SER A 200 19.38 -10.63 8.11
N PHE A 201 20.02 -9.91 7.18
CA PHE A 201 20.15 -8.46 7.27
C PHE A 201 18.78 -7.76 7.33
N PHE A 202 17.84 -8.15 6.46
CA PHE A 202 16.49 -7.56 6.46
C PHE A 202 15.71 -7.86 7.74
N PHE A 203 15.96 -9.03 8.36
CA PHE A 203 15.35 -9.40 9.62
C PHE A 203 15.91 -8.59 10.81
N PHE A 204 17.23 -8.36 10.85
CA PHE A 204 17.88 -7.59 11.92
C PHE A 204 17.72 -6.07 11.78
N PHE A 205 17.46 -5.57 10.57
CA PHE A 205 17.21 -4.16 10.30
C PHE A 205 15.78 -3.94 9.79
N PRO A 206 14.75 -4.10 10.66
CA PRO A 206 13.36 -3.98 10.24
C PRO A 206 13.07 -2.56 9.75
N LEU A 207 12.37 -2.48 8.62
CA LEU A 207 11.90 -1.20 8.09
C LEU A 207 10.78 -0.64 8.97
N ARG A 208 10.69 0.69 9.01
CA ARG A 208 9.55 1.41 9.56
C ARG A 208 8.92 2.21 8.44
N LEU A 209 7.60 2.26 8.43
CA LEU A 209 6.86 3.12 7.52
C LEU A 209 6.99 4.57 8.02
N ASN A 210 7.57 5.44 7.19
CA ASN A 210 7.62 6.87 7.48
C ASN A 210 6.34 7.51 6.93
N ILE A 211 5.35 7.64 7.80
CA ILE A 211 4.12 8.35 7.46
C ILE A 211 4.42 9.85 7.36
N SER A 212 3.91 10.49 6.30
CA SER A 212 4.07 11.92 6.09
C SER A 212 3.61 12.72 7.31
N GLN A 213 4.34 13.78 7.65
CA GLN A 213 3.99 14.66 8.78
C GLN A 213 2.68 15.45 8.56
N TYR A 214 2.23 15.57 7.30
CA TYR A 214 1.00 16.29 6.94
C TYR A 214 -0.24 15.39 6.90
N LYS A 215 -0.09 14.11 7.19
CA LYS A 215 -1.21 13.19 7.36
C LYS A 215 -1.97 13.51 8.63
N SER A 216 -3.29 13.44 8.57
CA SER A 216 -4.18 13.77 9.68
C SER A 216 -3.84 13.00 10.97
N LEU A 217 -3.44 11.72 10.86
CA LEU A 217 -2.97 10.94 12.01
C LEU A 217 -1.69 11.53 12.60
N SER A 218 -0.66 11.81 11.78
CA SER A 218 0.61 12.39 12.23
C SER A 218 0.41 13.72 12.95
N VAL A 219 -0.51 14.57 12.46
CA VAL A 219 -0.88 15.83 13.10
C VAL A 219 -1.58 15.57 14.44
N THR A 220 -2.53 14.63 14.48
CA THR A 220 -3.30 14.27 15.68
C THR A 220 -2.42 13.67 16.78
N LEU A 221 -1.36 12.95 16.42
CA LEU A 221 -0.38 12.41 17.39
C LEU A 221 0.46 13.49 18.10
N ASN A 222 0.34 14.76 17.72
CA ASN A 222 0.93 15.89 18.47
C ASN A 222 -0.02 16.48 19.53
N LEU A 223 -1.25 15.99 19.64
CA LEU A 223 -2.20 16.44 20.66
C LEU A 223 -1.78 15.99 22.07
N PRO A 224 -2.15 16.74 23.13
CA PRO A 224 -1.85 16.35 24.50
C PRO A 224 -2.56 15.04 24.87
N GLN A 225 -1.89 14.23 25.68
CA GLN A 225 -2.42 12.96 26.23
C GLN A 225 -2.92 11.98 25.17
N VAL A 226 -2.34 12.00 23.97
CA VAL A 226 -2.74 11.13 22.87
C VAL A 226 -2.36 9.66 23.13
N LYS A 227 -3.27 8.75 22.78
CA LYS A 227 -3.03 7.30 22.83
C LYS A 227 -3.61 6.63 21.59
N ILE A 228 -2.83 5.76 20.95
CA ILE A 228 -3.35 4.84 19.95
C ILE A 228 -3.94 3.65 20.71
N LEU A 229 -5.26 3.51 20.68
CA LEU A 229 -5.98 2.44 21.38
C LEU A 229 -5.93 1.13 20.60
N LYS A 230 -6.01 1.23 19.27
CA LYS A 230 -6.06 0.06 18.39
C LYS A 230 -5.49 0.38 17.02
N GLU A 231 -4.79 -0.60 16.46
CA GLU A 231 -4.30 -0.60 15.08
C GLU A 231 -4.70 -1.92 14.43
N VAL A 232 -5.36 -1.85 13.28
CA VAL A 232 -5.75 -3.03 12.51
C VAL A 232 -5.41 -2.81 11.04
N SER A 233 -4.75 -3.78 10.42
CA SER A 233 -4.34 -3.69 9.03
C SER A 233 -5.12 -4.68 8.17
N SER A 234 -5.51 -4.23 6.99
CA SER A 234 -6.17 -5.01 5.96
C SER A 234 -5.74 -4.51 4.56
N PRO A 235 -6.11 -5.23 3.50
CA PRO A 235 -5.96 -4.73 2.13
C PRO A 235 -6.79 -3.48 1.85
N LEU A 236 -7.87 -3.24 2.61
CA LEU A 236 -8.76 -2.09 2.48
C LEU A 236 -8.21 -0.84 3.19
N GLY A 237 -7.53 -1.03 4.32
CA GLY A 237 -7.16 0.09 5.20
C GLY A 237 -6.13 -0.28 6.26
N LEU A 238 -5.31 0.68 6.67
CA LEU A 238 -4.69 0.67 7.99
C LEU A 238 -5.56 1.54 8.88
N ILE A 239 -6.27 0.91 9.80
CA ILE A 239 -7.20 1.59 10.69
C ILE A 239 -6.50 1.88 12.02
N ASN A 240 -6.48 3.15 12.42
CA ASN A 240 -5.97 3.58 13.71
C ASN A 240 -7.09 4.24 14.53
N VAL A 241 -7.33 3.74 15.75
CA VAL A 241 -8.21 4.38 16.73
C VAL A 241 -7.36 5.16 17.72
N VAL A 242 -7.63 6.45 17.83
CA VAL A 242 -6.84 7.38 18.64
C VAL A 242 -7.75 8.09 19.64
N GLU A 243 -7.29 8.13 20.88
CA GLU A 243 -7.91 8.84 21.98
C GLU A 243 -7.08 10.07 22.36
N SER A 244 -7.74 11.20 22.57
CA SER A 244 -7.20 12.35 23.29
C SER A 244 -8.36 13.20 23.81
N PRO A 245 -8.24 13.82 25.01
CA PRO A 245 -9.25 14.73 25.53
C PRO A 245 -9.56 15.89 24.59
N SER A 246 -8.60 16.28 23.73
CA SER A 246 -8.71 17.41 22.79
C SER A 246 -9.38 17.06 21.47
N ILE A 247 -9.65 15.77 21.19
CA ILE A 247 -10.32 15.38 19.94
C ILE A 247 -11.77 15.80 20.00
N ARG A 248 -12.15 16.75 19.13
CA ARG A 248 -13.51 17.21 18.89
C ARG A 248 -13.67 17.48 17.39
N HIS A 249 -14.48 16.67 16.73
CA HIS A 249 -14.75 16.69 15.31
C HIS A 249 -16.24 16.96 15.07
N ALA A 250 -16.54 18.20 14.70
CA ALA A 250 -17.87 18.67 14.33
C ALA A 250 -17.74 19.66 13.15
N PRO A 251 -17.37 19.19 11.95
CA PRO A 251 -17.19 20.05 10.79
C PRO A 251 -18.50 20.76 10.44
N GLY A 252 -18.44 22.08 10.24
CA GLY A 252 -19.62 22.87 9.92
C GLY A 252 -20.53 23.18 11.10
N LEU A 253 -20.08 22.98 12.34
CA LEU A 253 -20.82 23.34 13.54
C LEU A 253 -21.08 24.85 13.61
N SER A 254 -22.34 25.22 13.82
CA SER A 254 -22.79 26.59 13.96
C SER A 254 -22.21 27.27 15.20
N LEU A 255 -21.83 28.54 15.06
CA LEU A 255 -21.41 29.39 16.19
C LEU A 255 -22.54 29.65 17.21
N ASN A 256 -23.79 29.33 16.87
CA ASN A 256 -24.92 29.44 17.78
C ASN A 256 -25.02 28.26 18.76
N PHE A 257 -24.29 27.16 18.53
CA PHE A 257 -24.27 26.01 19.42
C PHE A 257 -23.54 26.36 20.72
N ARG A 258 -24.20 26.13 21.87
CA ARG A 258 -23.65 26.42 23.21
C ARG A 258 -23.47 25.18 24.08
N GLY A 259 -23.82 24.00 23.58
CA GLY A 259 -23.64 22.75 24.29
C GLY A 259 -22.19 22.26 24.22
N GLU A 260 -21.95 21.08 24.79
CA GLU A 260 -20.67 20.39 24.72
C GLU A 260 -20.71 19.28 23.66
N ILE A 261 -19.62 19.13 22.93
CA ILE A 261 -19.43 17.96 22.07
C ILE A 261 -18.95 16.81 22.98
N PRO A 262 -19.66 15.66 23.00
CA PRO A 262 -19.29 14.53 23.83
C PRO A 262 -17.89 13.99 23.47
N PRO A 263 -17.26 13.21 24.35
CA PRO A 263 -15.99 12.55 24.05
C PRO A 263 -16.04 11.76 22.75
N GLN A 264 -14.98 11.87 21.95
CA GLN A 264 -14.85 11.22 20.64
C GLN A 264 -13.52 10.50 20.54
N LEU A 265 -13.56 9.31 19.94
CA LEU A 265 -12.36 8.62 19.47
C LEU A 265 -12.17 8.93 17.99
N ALA A 266 -10.97 9.31 17.58
CA ALA A 266 -10.64 9.49 16.18
C ALA A 266 -10.36 8.14 15.52
N LEU A 267 -10.99 7.89 14.37
CA LEU A 267 -10.77 6.74 13.52
C LEU A 267 -10.10 7.23 12.23
N PHE A 268 -8.87 6.80 11.99
CA PHE A 268 -8.14 7.10 10.75
C PHE A 268 -8.08 5.88 9.86
N THR A 269 -8.20 6.11 8.56
CA THR A 269 -7.89 5.11 7.53
C THR A 269 -6.68 5.60 6.75
N ASP A 270 -5.63 4.78 6.66
CA ASP A 270 -4.38 5.10 5.97
C ASP A 270 -3.73 6.40 6.47
N ALA A 271 -3.70 6.53 7.79
CA ALA A 271 -3.22 7.72 8.50
C ALA A 271 -3.96 9.02 8.14
N ASP A 272 -5.12 8.94 7.50
CA ASP A 272 -5.89 10.08 7.00
C ASP A 272 -7.39 9.82 7.15
N SER A 273 -8.22 10.52 6.35
CA SER A 273 -9.67 10.29 6.24
C SER A 273 -10.32 10.13 7.61
N MET A 274 -10.06 11.11 8.48
CA MET A 274 -10.50 11.07 9.86
C MET A 274 -12.04 11.01 9.91
N SER A 275 -12.54 10.04 10.67
CA SER A 275 -13.90 10.05 11.19
C SER A 275 -13.84 9.90 12.71
N VAL A 276 -14.99 9.95 13.39
CA VAL A 276 -15.04 9.86 14.84
C VAL A 276 -16.10 8.87 15.31
N ILE A 277 -15.74 8.10 16.34
CA ILE A 277 -16.66 7.30 17.13
C ILE A 277 -17.09 8.20 18.29
N THR A 278 -18.34 8.65 18.25
CA THR A 278 -18.89 9.57 19.24
C THR A 278 -19.49 8.79 20.40
N ASN A 279 -19.19 9.17 21.63
CA ASN A 279 -19.81 8.54 22.79
C ASN A 279 -21.31 8.89 22.86
N PHE A 280 -22.14 7.99 22.34
CA PHE A 280 -23.58 8.16 22.32
C PHE A 280 -24.23 7.91 23.69
N ASP A 281 -23.72 6.92 24.45
CA ASP A 281 -24.25 6.48 25.76
C ASP A 281 -25.79 6.28 25.78
N ASN A 282 -26.39 5.94 24.63
CA ASN A 282 -27.84 5.85 24.42
C ASN A 282 -28.62 7.12 24.83
N GLN A 283 -27.98 8.28 24.84
CA GLN A 283 -28.58 9.56 25.21
C GLN A 283 -28.60 10.49 24.00
N LEU A 284 -29.80 10.78 23.48
CA LEU A 284 -29.99 11.69 22.34
C LEU A 284 -29.48 13.12 22.63
N SER A 285 -29.48 13.55 23.89
CA SER A 285 -28.92 14.85 24.30
C SER A 285 -27.44 15.00 23.96
N ASN A 286 -26.67 13.90 23.95
CA ASN A 286 -25.26 13.94 23.57
C ASN A 286 -25.07 14.24 22.08
N LEU A 287 -26.12 14.10 21.28
CA LEU A 287 -26.10 14.30 19.83
C LEU A 287 -26.66 15.66 19.41
N GLU A 288 -27.04 16.54 20.35
CA GLU A 288 -27.65 17.85 20.04
C GLU A 288 -26.82 18.67 19.05
N TYR A 289 -25.49 18.61 19.16
CA TYR A 289 -24.58 19.31 18.25
C TYR A 289 -24.76 18.90 16.77
N LEU A 290 -25.31 17.71 16.49
CA LEU A 290 -25.59 17.22 15.13
C LEU A 290 -26.78 17.92 14.48
N ASP A 291 -27.63 18.64 15.22
CA ASP A 291 -28.66 19.54 14.68
C ASP A 291 -28.03 20.86 14.18
N TYR A 292 -26.87 21.22 14.74
CA TYR A 292 -26.20 22.50 14.51
C TYR A 292 -25.10 22.43 13.45
N ILE A 293 -24.86 21.27 12.84
CA ILE A 293 -23.91 21.13 11.73
C ILE A 293 -24.60 21.37 10.39
N SER A 294 -23.87 21.88 9.39
CA SER A 294 -24.42 22.16 8.06
C SER A 294 -25.04 20.94 7.38
N SER A 295 -24.58 19.73 7.68
CA SER A 295 -25.17 18.48 7.15
C SER A 295 -26.54 18.13 7.75
N ALA A 296 -27.00 18.85 8.77
CA ALA A 296 -28.35 18.70 9.33
C ALA A 296 -29.46 19.23 8.41
N LEU A 297 -29.11 20.11 7.46
CA LEU A 297 -30.07 20.81 6.60
C LEU A 297 -31.18 19.92 5.99
N PRO A 298 -30.89 18.74 5.40
CA PRO A 298 -31.93 17.89 4.84
C PRO A 298 -32.99 17.46 5.85
N TYR A 299 -32.63 17.29 7.12
CA TYR A 299 -33.53 16.87 8.19
C TYR A 299 -34.46 17.98 8.67
N HIS A 300 -34.10 19.25 8.46
CA HIS A 300 -35.01 20.38 8.68
C HIS A 300 -35.95 20.64 7.50
N LEU A 301 -35.64 20.10 6.32
CA LEU A 301 -36.44 20.28 5.10
C LEU A 301 -37.41 19.12 4.84
N LEU A 302 -37.10 17.92 5.33
CA LEU A 302 -37.85 16.69 5.08
C LEU A 302 -38.38 16.12 6.40
N ASP A 303 -39.67 15.75 6.41
CA ASP A 303 -40.25 15.02 7.55
C ASP A 303 -39.90 13.53 7.46
N LYS A 304 -39.21 13.02 8.50
CA LYS A 304 -38.79 11.60 8.66
C LYS A 304 -38.21 10.96 7.39
N PRO A 305 -37.13 11.51 6.81
CA PRO A 305 -36.56 11.01 5.56
C PRO A 305 -36.06 9.56 5.68
N LYS A 306 -35.93 8.88 4.55
CA LYS A 306 -35.17 7.62 4.43
C LYS A 306 -33.75 7.97 4.00
N VAL A 307 -32.76 7.44 4.71
CA VAL A 307 -31.36 7.83 4.55
C VAL A 307 -30.52 6.61 4.17
N LEU A 308 -29.73 6.75 3.10
CA LEU A 308 -28.67 5.81 2.73
C LEU A 308 -27.31 6.48 2.98
N ILE A 309 -26.49 5.85 3.81
CA ILE A 309 -25.15 6.29 4.18
C ILE A 309 -24.15 5.34 3.51
N ILE A 310 -23.22 5.90 2.72
CA ILE A 310 -22.17 5.13 2.02
C ILE A 310 -20.82 5.54 2.63
N GLY A 311 -20.13 4.59 3.25
CA GLY A 311 -18.94 4.85 4.05
C GLY A 311 -19.30 5.33 5.46
N ALA A 312 -20.00 4.48 6.22
CA ALA A 312 -20.50 4.83 7.54
C ALA A 312 -19.40 5.25 8.53
N GLY A 313 -18.15 4.78 8.34
CA GLY A 313 -17.00 5.20 9.13
C GLY A 313 -17.24 5.02 10.64
N GLY A 314 -16.86 6.02 11.43
CA GLY A 314 -17.12 6.06 12.87
C GLY A 314 -18.61 6.21 13.30
N GLY A 315 -19.55 6.27 12.36
CA GLY A 315 -20.99 6.27 12.63
C GLY A 315 -21.64 7.64 12.84
N GLY A 316 -20.92 8.74 12.64
CA GLY A 316 -21.45 10.09 12.86
C GLY A 316 -22.72 10.42 12.05
N GLU A 317 -22.77 10.03 10.77
CA GLU A 317 -23.96 10.23 9.93
C GLU A 317 -25.14 9.35 10.36
N VAL A 318 -24.86 8.15 10.87
CA VAL A 318 -25.87 7.24 11.43
C VAL A 318 -26.48 7.88 12.68
N LEU A 319 -25.65 8.42 13.57
CA LEU A 319 -26.10 9.15 14.77
C LEU A 319 -26.90 10.40 14.40
N SER A 320 -26.51 11.13 13.35
CA SER A 320 -27.27 12.29 12.86
C SER A 320 -28.66 11.87 12.34
N ALA A 321 -28.73 10.82 11.53
CA ALA A 321 -30.00 10.30 11.01
C ALA A 321 -30.91 9.77 12.13
N LEU A 322 -30.34 9.14 13.17
CA LEU A 322 -31.03 8.68 14.37
C LEU A 322 -31.57 9.85 15.19
N TYR A 323 -30.75 10.87 15.44
CA TYR A 323 -31.13 12.07 16.19
C TYR A 323 -32.34 12.78 15.58
N HIS A 324 -32.37 12.90 14.25
CA HIS A 324 -33.47 13.53 13.51
C HIS A 324 -34.65 12.59 13.19
N ALA A 325 -34.73 11.41 13.82
CA ALA A 325 -35.84 10.47 13.70
C ALA A 325 -36.17 10.04 12.26
N SER A 326 -35.14 9.75 11.46
CA SER A 326 -35.29 9.20 10.10
C SER A 326 -36.14 7.91 10.09
N SER A 327 -36.99 7.73 9.09
CA SER A 327 -37.92 6.58 9.02
C SER A 327 -37.23 5.26 8.65
N LEU A 328 -36.12 5.33 7.93
CA LEU A 328 -35.25 4.21 7.58
C LEU A 328 -33.82 4.71 7.47
N ILE A 329 -32.87 3.97 8.06
CA ILE A 329 -31.45 4.27 7.99
C ILE A 329 -30.73 3.03 7.49
N GLU A 330 -30.18 3.12 6.28
CA GLU A 330 -29.32 2.08 5.70
C GLU A 330 -27.90 2.60 5.67
N ALA A 331 -26.97 1.90 6.32
CA ALA A 331 -25.56 2.26 6.38
C ALA A 331 -24.72 1.16 5.74
N VAL A 332 -23.93 1.53 4.74
CA VAL A 332 -23.05 0.63 3.98
C VAL A 332 -21.61 1.00 4.30
N GLU A 333 -20.87 0.04 4.85
CA GLU A 333 -19.44 0.18 5.12
C GLU A 333 -18.70 -0.97 4.43
N ILE A 334 -17.65 -0.63 3.67
CA ILE A 334 -16.88 -1.59 2.90
C ILE A 334 -15.90 -2.36 3.79
N ASP A 335 -15.37 -1.71 4.83
CA ASP A 335 -14.42 -2.33 5.73
C ASP A 335 -15.12 -2.94 6.96
N PRO A 336 -15.25 -4.28 7.05
CA PRO A 336 -15.87 -4.91 8.21
C PRO A 336 -15.11 -4.65 9.52
N GLN A 337 -13.83 -4.27 9.45
CA GLN A 337 -13.06 -3.90 10.63
C GLN A 337 -13.57 -2.61 11.26
N VAL A 338 -13.96 -1.62 10.44
CA VAL A 338 -14.56 -0.38 10.92
C VAL A 338 -15.89 -0.66 11.61
N VAL A 339 -16.75 -1.50 11.00
CA VAL A 339 -18.03 -1.91 11.60
C VAL A 339 -17.83 -2.58 12.97
N ASN A 340 -16.82 -3.46 13.10
CA ASN A 340 -16.51 -4.14 14.36
C ASN A 340 -15.87 -3.24 15.41
N LEU A 341 -15.38 -2.05 15.05
CA LEU A 341 -14.85 -1.07 16.00
C LEU A 341 -15.94 -0.15 16.57
N VAL A 342 -17.05 0.03 15.84
CA VAL A 342 -18.17 0.90 16.21
C VAL A 342 -19.27 0.15 16.97
N LYS A 343 -19.38 -1.17 16.76
CA LYS A 343 -20.22 -2.07 17.58
C LYS A 343 -19.58 -2.33 18.93
#